data_AF-X1ELW0-F1
#
_entry.id   AF-X1ELW0-F1
#
_cell.length_a   1.000
_cell.length_b   1.000
_cell.length_c   1.000
_cell.angle_alpha   90.00
_cell.angle_beta   90.00
_cell.angle_gamma   90.00
#
_symmetry.space_group_name_H-M   'P 1'
#
loop_
_entity.id
_entity.type
_entity.pdbx_description
1 polymer ?
#
loop_
_entity_poly.entity_id
_entity_poly.type
_entity_poly.pdbx_seq_one_letter_code
_entity_poly.pdbx_strand_id
1 'polypeptide(L)'
;SYFDFNESLESIEKKIKGAFTGGRKDKKEQEQLGGQPDICMIYKIEMYHFEEDDKKLEENYKKCVSGQLMCGDHKNQCVEKVLKFIKEHRKKKEKLIDRARMLLNIE
;
A
#
# COMPACT_ATOMS: atom_id res chain seq x y z
N SER A 1 11.14 7.77 -1.24
CA SER A 1 10.95 6.92 -2.43
C SER A 1 9.49 6.96 -2.83
N TYR A 2 9.17 6.82 -4.11
CA TYR A 2 7.80 6.72 -4.64
C TYR A 2 7.75 5.60 -5.69
N PHE A 3 6.55 5.14 -6.05
CA PHE A 3 6.34 4.31 -7.23
C PHE A 3 5.30 4.95 -8.15
N ASP A 4 5.50 4.84 -9.46
CA ASP A 4 4.47 5.20 -10.44
C ASP A 4 3.70 3.98 -10.95
N PHE A 5 2.57 4.21 -11.61
CA PHE A 5 1.65 3.14 -12.03
C PHE A 5 2.11 2.38 -13.29
N ASN A 6 3.23 2.74 -13.90
CA ASN A 6 3.81 2.08 -15.07
C ASN A 6 5.06 1.23 -14.74
N GLU A 7 5.63 1.35 -13.53
CA GLU A 7 6.79 0.54 -13.09
C GLU A 7 6.52 -0.99 -13.10
N SER A 8 7.55 -1.83 -13.06
CA SER A 8 7.32 -3.28 -12.91
C SER A 8 6.62 -3.59 -11.58
N LEU A 9 5.79 -4.64 -11.55
CA LEU A 9 5.12 -5.06 -10.30
C LEU A 9 6.14 -5.44 -9.23
N GLU A 10 7.27 -6.03 -9.63
CA GLU A 10 8.39 -6.36 -8.75
C GLU A 10 9.04 -5.10 -8.13
N SER A 11 9.23 -4.02 -8.92
CA SER A 11 9.74 -2.74 -8.41
C SER A 11 8.81 -2.16 -7.35
N ILE A 12 7.49 -2.14 -7.65
CA ILE A 12 6.46 -1.64 -6.73
C ILE A 12 6.46 -2.46 -5.44
N GLU A 13 6.45 -3.79 -5.53
CA GLU A 13 6.50 -4.68 -4.38
C GLU A 13 7.74 -4.43 -3.52
N LYS A 14 8.93 -4.36 -4.15
CA LYS A 14 10.19 -4.09 -3.46
C LYS A 14 10.15 -2.75 -2.72
N LYS A 15 9.59 -1.71 -3.34
CA LYS A 15 9.46 -0.38 -2.73
C LYS A 15 8.50 -0.39 -1.53
N ILE A 16 7.36 -1.10 -1.62
CA ILE A 16 6.42 -1.24 -0.50
C ILE A 16 7.05 -2.05 0.63
N LYS A 17 7.67 -3.20 0.33
CA LYS A 17 8.37 -4.02 1.34
C LYS A 17 9.53 -3.27 2.01
N GLY A 18 10.18 -2.36 1.27
CA GLY A 18 11.22 -1.46 1.81
C GLY A 18 10.71 -0.19 2.49
N ALA A 19 9.40 0.07 2.51
CA ALA A 19 8.87 1.31 3.08
C ALA A 19 9.05 1.38 4.61
N PHE A 20 9.22 2.61 5.10
CA PHE A 20 9.35 2.89 6.53
C PHE A 20 8.07 2.52 7.29
N THR A 21 8.24 1.87 8.43
CA THR A 21 7.16 1.45 9.33
C THR A 21 7.39 2.03 10.72
N GLY A 22 6.33 2.36 11.45
CA GLY A 22 6.40 2.68 12.88
C GLY A 22 6.49 1.44 13.78
N GLY A 23 7.07 0.35 13.28
CA GLY A 23 7.25 -0.88 14.04
C GLY A 23 8.43 -0.82 15.00
N ARG A 24 8.58 -1.85 15.83
CA ARG A 24 9.68 -2.01 16.78
C ARG A 24 10.89 -2.73 16.20
N LYS A 25 11.97 -2.83 16.98
CA LYS A 25 13.23 -3.44 16.54
C LYS A 25 13.07 -4.92 16.19
N ASP A 26 12.24 -5.62 16.96
CA ASP A 26 11.97 -7.04 16.77
C ASP A 26 10.52 -7.41 17.09
N LYS A 27 10.17 -8.67 16.79
CA LYS A 27 8.82 -9.22 17.00
C LYS A 27 8.37 -9.14 18.46
N LYS A 28 9.27 -9.47 19.40
CA LYS A 28 8.92 -9.51 20.83
C LYS A 28 8.58 -8.11 21.34
N GLU A 29 9.37 -7.11 20.95
CA GLU A 29 9.10 -5.72 21.30
C GLU A 29 7.80 -5.22 20.64
N GLN A 30 7.53 -5.59 19.39
CA GLN A 30 6.27 -5.25 18.71
C GLN A 30 5.06 -5.85 19.43
N GLU A 31 5.11 -7.13 19.83
CA GLU A 31 4.03 -7.80 20.56
C GLU A 31 3.78 -7.19 21.94
N GLN A 32 4.83 -6.69 22.61
CA GLN A 32 4.73 -6.10 23.95
C GLN A 32 4.32 -4.62 23.95
N LEU A 33 4.84 -3.83 23.01
CA LEU A 33 4.72 -2.37 23.01
C LEU A 33 3.83 -1.81 21.89
N GLY A 34 3.40 -2.67 20.96
CA GLY A 34 2.69 -2.26 19.76
C GLY A 34 3.52 -1.43 18.78
N GLY A 35 2.95 -1.18 17.61
CA GLY A 35 3.48 -0.26 16.62
C GLY A 35 2.90 1.16 16.74
N GLN A 36 3.43 2.06 15.92
CA GLN A 36 3.02 3.47 15.80
C GLN A 36 2.49 3.74 14.38
N PRO A 37 1.17 3.54 14.13
CA PRO A 37 0.60 3.72 12.80
C PRO A 37 0.76 5.14 12.24
N ASP A 38 0.76 6.17 13.11
CA ASP A 38 0.82 7.59 12.74
C ASP A 38 2.07 7.97 11.92
N ILE A 39 3.16 7.22 12.11
CA ILE A 39 4.42 7.40 11.39
C ILE A 39 4.66 6.28 10.36
N CYS A 40 3.75 5.32 10.22
CA CYS A 40 3.92 4.17 9.34
C CYS A 40 3.51 4.50 7.90
N MET A 41 4.43 4.34 6.93
CA MET A 41 4.10 4.60 5.51
C MET A 41 3.17 3.54 4.94
N ILE A 42 3.21 2.30 5.43
CA ILE A 42 2.28 1.25 5.00
C ILE A 42 0.85 1.61 5.37
N TYR A 43 0.64 2.05 6.62
CA TYR A 43 -0.68 2.50 7.06
C TYR A 43 -1.17 3.70 6.25
N LYS A 44 -0.30 4.70 5.98
CA LYS A 44 -0.66 5.86 5.16
C LYS A 44 -0.97 5.50 3.71
N ILE A 45 -0.22 4.59 3.10
CA ILE A 45 -0.48 4.11 1.73
C ILE A 45 -1.89 3.50 1.67
N GLU A 46 -2.25 2.62 2.61
CA GLU A 46 -3.61 2.08 2.67
C GLU A 46 -4.65 3.18 2.91
N MET A 47 -4.48 3.99 3.97
CA MET A 47 -5.43 5.01 4.39
C MET A 47 -5.75 6.06 3.32
N TYR A 48 -4.76 6.50 2.54
CA TYR A 48 -4.98 7.55 1.53
C TYR A 48 -5.42 7.01 0.17
N HIS A 49 -5.14 5.75 -0.16
CA HIS A 49 -5.19 5.31 -1.55
C HIS A 49 -5.75 3.90 -1.81
N PHE A 50 -5.60 2.95 -0.87
CA PHE A 50 -5.76 1.53 -1.20
C PHE A 50 -6.65 0.73 -0.24
N GLU A 51 -7.19 1.36 0.80
CA GLU A 51 -8.24 0.79 1.63
C GLU A 51 -9.43 1.76 1.68
N GLU A 52 -10.57 1.32 1.16
CA GLU A 52 -11.80 2.12 1.12
C GLU A 52 -12.69 1.88 2.35
N ASP A 53 -12.48 0.79 3.09
CA ASP A 53 -13.24 0.48 4.30
C ASP A 53 -12.56 1.06 5.55
N ASP A 54 -13.13 2.15 6.07
CA ASP A 54 -12.68 2.79 7.32
C ASP A 54 -12.64 1.82 8.51
N LYS A 55 -13.55 0.83 8.57
CA LYS A 55 -13.53 -0.18 9.64
C LYS A 55 -12.31 -1.06 9.53
N LYS A 56 -11.86 -1.35 8.32
CA LYS A 56 -10.65 -2.14 8.09
C LYS A 56 -9.40 -1.37 8.51
N LEU A 57 -9.35 -0.07 8.21
CA LEU A 57 -8.29 0.83 8.68
C LEU A 57 -8.26 0.93 10.21
N GLU A 58 -9.41 1.06 10.84
CA GLU A 58 -9.53 1.09 12.30
C GLU A 58 -9.09 -0.23 12.93
N GLU A 59 -9.52 -1.37 12.36
CA GLU A 59 -9.12 -2.70 12.81
C GLU A 59 -7.59 -2.88 12.74
N ASN A 60 -6.98 -2.53 11.60
CA ASN A 60 -5.53 -2.61 11.41
C ASN A 60 -4.78 -1.67 12.37
N TYR A 61 -5.31 -0.46 12.60
CA TYR A 61 -4.75 0.47 13.57
C TYR A 61 -4.74 -0.14 14.97
N LYS A 62 -5.89 -0.64 15.44
CA LYS A 62 -6.04 -1.27 16.76
C LYS A 62 -5.12 -2.47 16.93
N LYS A 63 -5.05 -3.36 15.93
CA LYS A 63 -4.16 -4.52 15.94
C LYS A 63 -2.67 -4.14 15.93
N CYS A 64 -2.30 -3.07 15.23
CA CYS A 64 -0.93 -2.58 15.23
C CYS A 64 -0.54 -2.04 16.61
N VAL A 65 -1.36 -1.16 17.19
CA VAL A 65 -1.10 -0.55 18.52
C VAL A 65 -1.13 -1.58 19.65
N SER A 66 -1.91 -2.66 19.53
CA SER A 66 -1.93 -3.74 20.51
C SER A 66 -0.82 -4.79 20.34
N GLY A 67 0.01 -4.66 19.30
CA GLY A 67 1.07 -5.63 19.00
C GLY A 67 0.60 -6.91 18.31
N GLN A 68 -0.67 -6.99 17.92
CA GLN A 68 -1.25 -8.16 17.24
C GLN A 68 -0.94 -8.22 15.73
N LEU A 69 -0.58 -7.09 15.11
CA LEU A 69 -0.22 -7.01 13.69
C LEU A 69 1.27 -6.74 13.51
N MET A 70 1.95 -7.65 12.79
CA MET A 70 3.37 -7.50 12.47
C MET A 70 3.55 -6.65 11.21
N CYS A 71 4.63 -5.87 11.18
CA CYS A 71 4.95 -5.00 10.05
C CYS A 71 5.14 -5.78 8.73
N GLY A 72 5.69 -6.98 8.79
CA GLY A 72 5.84 -7.85 7.61
C GLY A 72 4.50 -8.28 7.02
N ASP A 73 3.56 -8.68 7.88
CA ASP A 73 2.23 -9.10 7.45
C ASP A 73 1.43 -7.93 6.88
N HIS A 74 1.49 -6.76 7.53
CA HIS A 74 0.83 -5.55 7.03
C HIS A 74 1.42 -5.09 5.69
N LYS A 75 2.74 -5.22 5.50
CA LYS A 75 3.39 -4.98 4.21
C LYS A 75 2.87 -5.90 3.12
N ASN A 76 2.71 -7.19 3.40
CA ASN A 76 2.22 -8.15 2.42
C ASN A 76 0.76 -7.85 2.03
N GLN A 77 -0.11 -7.52 3.00
CA GLN A 77 -1.48 -7.08 2.74
C GLN A 77 -1.52 -5.84 1.84
N CYS A 78 -0.68 -4.84 2.14
CA CYS A 78 -0.58 -3.63 1.32
C CYS A 78 -0.09 -3.94 -0.10
N VAL A 79 0.90 -4.84 -0.27
CA VAL A 79 1.38 -5.28 -1.58
C VAL A 79 0.25 -5.89 -2.39
N GLU A 80 -0.53 -6.80 -1.81
CA GLU A 80 -1.64 -7.46 -2.51
C GLU A 80 -2.66 -6.44 -3.03
N LYS A 81 -3.07 -5.49 -2.18
CA LYS A 81 -4.01 -4.42 -2.56
C LYS A 81 -3.45 -3.53 -3.67
N VAL A 82 -2.22 -3.04 -3.51
CA VAL A 82 -1.59 -2.16 -4.51
C VAL A 82 -1.42 -2.89 -5.84
N LEU A 83 -0.87 -4.11 -5.85
CA LEU A 83 -0.64 -4.83 -7.10
C LEU A 83 -1.95 -5.20 -7.80
N LYS A 84 -3.01 -5.52 -7.05
CA LYS A 84 -4.36 -5.71 -7.62
C LYS A 84 -4.84 -4.43 -8.30
N PHE A 85 -4.79 -3.30 -7.60
CA PHE A 85 -5.18 -2.01 -8.15
C PHE A 85 -4.40 -1.66 -9.42
N ILE A 86 -3.07 -1.81 -9.40
CA ILE A 86 -2.21 -1.47 -10.54
C ILE A 86 -2.53 -2.32 -11.77
N LYS A 87 -2.77 -3.63 -11.60
CA LYS A 87 -3.17 -4.52 -12.68
C LYS A 87 -4.50 -4.08 -13.30
N GLU A 88 -5.49 -3.74 -12.47
CA GLU A 88 -6.79 -3.28 -12.93
C GLU A 88 -6.72 -1.90 -13.61
N HIS A 89 -5.95 -0.98 -13.02
CA HIS A 89 -5.69 0.34 -13.58
C HIS A 89 -5.06 0.26 -14.97
N ARG A 90 -4.03 -0.59 -15.15
CA ARG A 90 -3.37 -0.78 -16.46
C ARG A 90 -4.31 -1.31 -17.52
N LYS A 91 -5.15 -2.30 -17.18
CA LYS A 91 -6.19 -2.81 -18.10
C LYS A 91 -7.18 -1.72 -18.51
N LYS A 92 -7.58 -0.84 -17.58
CA LYS A 92 -8.46 0.30 -17.89
C LYS A 92 -7.75 1.35 -18.76
N LYS A 93 -6.50 1.68 -18.43
CA LYS A 93 -5.66 2.62 -19.18
C LYS A 93 -5.50 2.19 -20.63
N GLU A 94 -5.15 0.92 -20.86
CA GLU A 94 -4.98 0.36 -22.21
C GLU A 94 -6.24 0.52 -23.06
N LYS A 95 -7.42 0.23 -22.52
CA LYS A 95 -8.70 0.38 -23.23
C LYS A 95 -9.09 1.83 -23.53
N LEU A 96 -8.50 2.79 -22.84
CA LEU A 96 -8.88 4.20 -22.91
C LEU A 96 -7.80 5.09 -23.53
N ILE A 97 -6.61 4.55 -23.83
CA ILE A 97 -5.47 5.37 -24.27
C ILE A 97 -5.74 6.03 -25.63
N ASP A 98 -6.36 5.31 -26.57
CA ASP A 98 -6.68 5.85 -27.89
C ASP A 98 -7.78 6.91 -27.81
N ARG A 99 -8.76 6.71 -26.91
CA ARG A 99 -9.76 7.75 -26.61
C ARG A 99 -9.11 9.00 -26.04
N ALA A 100 -8.13 8.84 -25.15
CA ALA A 100 -7.40 9.98 -24.58
C ALA A 100 -6.59 10.74 -25.65
N ARG A 101 -5.92 10.02 -26.56
CA ARG A 101 -5.23 10.60 -27.72
C ARG A 101 -6.16 11.41 -28.62
N MET A 102 -7.31 10.83 -28.97
CA MET A 102 -8.35 11.50 -29.75
C MET A 102 -8.84 12.79 -29.07
N LEU A 103 -9.09 12.75 -27.75
CA LEU A 103 -9.54 13.93 -27.00
C LEU A 103 -8.50 15.06 -26.97
N LEU A 104 -7.21 14.72 -27.06
CA LEU A 104 -6.12 15.69 -27.04
C LEU A 104 -5.67 16.12 -28.44
N ASN A 105 -6.27 15.58 -29.51
CA ASN A 105 -5.82 15.76 -30.90
C ASN A 105 -4.33 15.41 -31.09
N ILE A 106 -3.87 14.34 -30.42
CA ILE A 106 -2.51 13.81 -30.54
C ILE A 106 -2.64 12.47 -31.26
N GLU A 107 -2.01 12.34 -32.44
CA GLU A 107 -1.87 11.06 -33.15
C GLU A 107 -0.99 10.07 -32.37
#